data_AF-A0A7S3KWF6-F1
#
_entry.id   AF-A0A7S3KWF6-F1
#
_cell.length_a   1.000
_cell.length_b   1.000
_cell.length_c   1.000
_cell.angle_alpha   90.00
_cell.angle_beta   90.00
_cell.angle_gamma   90.00
#
_symmetry.space_group_name_H-M   'P 1'
#
loop_
_entity.id
_entity.type
_entity.pdbx_description
1 polymer ?
#
loop_
_entity_poly.entity_id
_entity_poly.type
_entity_poly.pdbx_seq_one_letter_code
_entity_poly.pdbx_strand_id
1 'polypeptide(L)'
;MESAAEEAKLQVNECEKEIAGIKARLKALGPAASSEESEAKNVLTVKLVKTAGLPESANLKLTLQLTSPIEEATLTTAAPEATFHSVELGQAMLSMTATDADVPLGAADSIDLASMIQLDAMRTEQTYVVNQDVGFQPEGSSSAGEPVFHATLQISFVPSPKDQREELYELLNKATTKKNQAVEKLRQTALAASRQQPSSAVTTSKPAVKPGFLNKSGAGGKPKTALDSVLAKWDAYLGPKSFVRQAFPIAKNYVIFFAAMAIFHYKGDMLSLPPPV
;
A
#
# COMPACT_ATOMS: atom_id res chain seq x y z
N MET A 1 -2.73 -37.89 -8.54
CA MET A 1 -3.80 -36.90 -8.21
C MET A 1 -3.76 -36.46 -6.77
N GLU A 2 -3.41 -37.32 -5.81
CA GLU A 2 -3.20 -36.93 -4.40
C GLU A 2 -2.17 -35.78 -4.25
N SER A 3 -1.04 -35.87 -4.96
CA SER A 3 0.00 -34.82 -4.96
C SER A 3 -0.52 -33.41 -5.35
N ALA A 4 -1.45 -33.31 -6.31
CA ALA A 4 -1.99 -32.01 -6.75
C ALA A 4 -2.94 -31.39 -5.71
N ALA A 5 -3.70 -32.21 -4.99
CA ALA A 5 -4.57 -31.75 -3.92
C ALA A 5 -3.77 -31.32 -2.68
N GLU A 6 -2.69 -32.02 -2.36
CA GLU A 6 -1.77 -31.64 -1.29
C GLU A 6 -1.02 -30.34 -1.59
N GLU A 7 -0.54 -30.16 -2.82
CA GLU A 7 0.09 -28.92 -3.26
C GLU A 7 -0.87 -27.72 -3.15
N ALA A 8 -2.11 -27.87 -3.62
CA ALA A 8 -3.11 -26.81 -3.53
C ALA A 8 -3.45 -26.45 -2.07
N LYS A 9 -3.51 -27.44 -1.16
CA LYS A 9 -3.69 -27.19 0.29
C LYS A 9 -2.50 -26.43 0.88
N LEU A 10 -1.28 -26.80 0.49
CA LEU A 10 -0.07 -26.12 0.95
C LEU A 10 -0.07 -24.65 0.50
N GLN A 11 -0.40 -24.38 -0.77
CA GLN A 11 -0.52 -23.02 -1.30
C GLN A 11 -1.57 -22.17 -0.55
N VAL A 12 -2.73 -22.75 -0.21
CA VAL A 12 -3.75 -22.05 0.58
C VAL A 12 -3.22 -21.71 1.98
N ASN A 13 -2.56 -22.67 2.64
CA ASN A 13 -1.97 -22.45 3.97
C ASN A 13 -0.87 -21.37 3.95
N GLU A 14 -0.04 -21.32 2.91
CA GLU A 14 0.96 -20.26 2.72
C GLU A 14 0.31 -18.89 2.55
N CYS A 15 -0.70 -18.77 1.70
CA CYS A 15 -1.44 -17.51 1.51
C CYS A 15 -2.12 -17.06 2.80
N GLU A 16 -2.62 -17.98 3.63
CA GLU A 16 -3.20 -17.65 4.93
C GLU A 16 -2.17 -17.10 5.92
N LYS A 17 -0.97 -17.70 5.96
CA LYS A 17 0.15 -17.19 6.76
C LYS A 17 0.57 -15.80 6.30
N GLU A 18 0.67 -15.58 4.98
CA GLU A 18 1.01 -14.30 4.38
C GLU A 18 -0.01 -13.22 4.74
N ILE A 19 -1.30 -13.49 4.56
CA ILE A 19 -2.40 -12.59 4.94
C ILE A 19 -2.38 -12.27 6.44
N ALA A 20 -2.13 -13.27 7.29
CA ALA A 20 -2.03 -13.07 8.73
C ALA A 20 -0.85 -12.15 9.09
N GLY A 21 0.31 -12.34 8.44
CA GLY A 21 1.48 -11.48 8.59
C GLY A 21 1.20 -10.03 8.19
N ILE A 22 0.61 -9.83 7.00
CA ILE A 22 0.24 -8.49 6.50
C ILE A 22 -0.75 -7.80 7.45
N LYS A 23 -1.77 -8.51 7.95
CA LYS A 23 -2.72 -7.96 8.93
C LYS A 23 -2.08 -7.60 10.26
N ALA A 24 -1.14 -8.41 10.74
CA ALA A 24 -0.38 -8.11 11.95
C ALA A 24 0.45 -6.83 11.78
N ARG A 25 1.08 -6.64 10.61
CA ARG A 25 1.80 -5.41 10.26
C ARG A 25 0.90 -4.19 10.17
N LEU A 26 -0.22 -4.28 9.45
CA LEU A 26 -1.23 -3.22 9.37
C LEU A 26 -1.71 -2.80 10.77
N LYS A 27 -1.90 -3.77 11.67
CA LYS A 27 -2.26 -3.49 13.07
C LYS A 27 -1.13 -2.81 13.85
N ALA A 28 0.13 -3.19 13.59
CA ALA A 28 1.30 -2.60 14.25
C ALA A 28 1.52 -1.12 13.85
N LEU A 29 1.15 -0.73 12.63
CA LEU A 29 1.19 0.68 12.18
C LEU A 29 0.13 1.57 12.85
N GLY A 30 -0.82 0.98 13.58
CA GLY A 30 -1.89 1.71 14.25
C GLY A 30 -3.00 2.19 13.29
N PRO A 31 -4.06 2.79 13.84
CA PRO A 31 -5.16 3.35 13.04
C PRO A 31 -4.66 4.44 12.11
N ALA A 32 -5.35 4.65 10.99
CA ALA A 32 -5.10 5.81 10.13
C ALA A 32 -5.31 7.08 10.96
N ALA A 33 -4.30 7.95 10.99
CA ALA A 33 -4.46 9.22 11.66
C ALA A 33 -5.55 9.98 10.89
N SER A 34 -6.56 10.47 11.60
CA SER A 34 -7.68 11.17 10.98
C SER A 34 -7.32 12.59 10.52
N SER A 35 -6.06 13.01 10.69
CA SER A 35 -5.57 14.36 10.41
C SER A 35 -4.28 14.31 9.61
N GLU A 36 -4.31 14.87 8.39
CA GLU A 36 -3.18 14.89 7.44
C GLU A 36 -1.96 15.64 7.97
N GLU A 37 -2.13 16.55 8.94
CA GLU A 37 -1.03 17.36 9.50
C GLU A 37 -0.12 16.62 10.50
N SER A 38 -0.55 15.45 11.01
CA SER A 38 0.21 14.71 12.04
C SER A 38 0.88 13.44 11.53
N GLU A 39 0.76 13.11 10.24
CA GLU A 39 1.40 11.92 9.71
C GLU A 39 2.88 12.17 9.44
N ALA A 40 3.74 11.30 9.96
CA ALA A 40 5.17 11.34 9.69
C ALA A 40 5.39 11.23 8.17
N LYS A 41 5.96 12.26 7.57
CA LYS A 41 6.17 12.39 6.13
C LYS A 41 7.30 11.46 5.66
N ASN A 42 7.33 11.17 4.36
CA ASN A 42 8.46 10.50 3.73
C ASN A 42 9.73 11.32 3.93
N VAL A 43 10.82 10.69 4.32
CA VAL A 43 12.11 11.36 4.54
C VAL A 43 13.17 10.71 3.67
N LEU A 44 13.82 11.51 2.83
CA LEU A 44 14.99 11.10 2.05
C LEU A 44 16.21 11.82 2.60
N THR A 45 17.21 11.08 3.02
CA THR A 45 18.50 11.62 3.46
C THR A 45 19.58 11.17 2.48
N VAL A 46 20.32 12.13 1.94
CA VAL A 46 21.43 11.89 1.02
C VAL A 46 22.72 12.26 1.73
N LYS A 47 23.66 11.32 1.80
CA LYS A 47 24.93 11.49 2.47
C LYS A 47 26.10 11.25 1.52
N LEU A 48 27.02 12.20 1.45
CA LEU A 48 28.30 12.03 0.75
C LEU A 48 29.23 11.18 1.60
N VAL A 49 29.59 10.00 1.11
CA VAL A 49 30.44 9.04 1.83
C VAL A 49 31.89 9.16 1.40
N LYS A 50 32.13 9.19 0.09
CA LYS A 50 33.47 9.15 -0.48
C LYS A 50 33.51 9.91 -1.80
N THR A 51 34.64 10.53 -2.09
CA THR A 51 34.97 11.10 -3.39
C THR A 51 36.23 10.42 -3.92
N ALA A 52 36.31 10.23 -5.24
CA ALA A 52 37.47 9.67 -5.92
C ALA A 52 37.78 10.51 -7.16
N GLY A 53 39.05 10.82 -7.40
CA GLY A 53 39.50 11.66 -8.52
C GLY A 53 39.73 13.14 -8.18
N LEU A 54 39.31 13.60 -6.99
CA LEU A 54 39.58 14.95 -6.49
C LEU A 54 40.74 14.94 -5.47
N PRO A 55 41.56 16.01 -5.40
CA PRO A 55 42.57 16.16 -4.36
C PRO A 55 41.92 16.40 -3.00
N GLU A 56 42.59 16.00 -1.91
CA GLU A 56 42.07 16.17 -0.54
C GLU A 56 41.87 17.63 -0.13
N SER A 57 42.53 18.56 -0.81
CA SER A 57 42.38 20.01 -0.60
C SER A 57 41.19 20.63 -1.33
N ALA A 58 40.43 19.85 -2.13
CA ALA A 58 39.28 20.35 -2.88
C ALA A 58 38.14 20.75 -1.93
N ASN A 59 37.51 21.89 -2.21
CA ASN A 59 36.34 22.36 -1.48
C ASN A 59 35.07 22.03 -2.27
N LEU A 60 34.76 20.74 -2.33
CA LEU A 60 33.63 20.21 -3.08
C LEU A 60 32.30 20.70 -2.48
N LYS A 61 31.48 21.30 -3.35
CA LYS A 61 30.10 21.69 -3.11
C LYS A 61 29.21 20.95 -4.10
N LEU A 62 28.34 20.07 -3.61
CA LEU A 62 27.35 19.36 -4.43
C LEU A 62 25.99 20.01 -4.22
N THR A 63 25.38 20.50 -5.28
CA THR A 63 23.98 20.96 -5.25
C THR A 63 23.09 19.82 -5.71
N LEU A 64 22.17 19.43 -4.83
CA LEU A 64 21.17 18.40 -5.05
C LEU A 64 19.83 19.06 -5.33
N GLN A 65 19.15 18.66 -6.39
CA GLN A 65 17.80 19.12 -6.72
C GLN A 65 16.86 17.93 -6.88
N LEU A 66 15.73 17.99 -6.20
CA LEU A 66 14.64 17.02 -6.27
C LEU A 66 13.48 17.59 -7.08
N THR A 67 12.78 16.74 -7.83
CA THR A 67 11.62 17.15 -8.62
C THR A 67 10.29 17.08 -7.86
N SER A 68 10.19 16.24 -6.83
CA SER A 68 8.97 16.10 -6.01
C SER A 68 9.29 15.79 -4.54
N PRO A 69 9.09 16.76 -3.63
CA PRO A 69 8.83 18.18 -3.90
C PRO A 69 10.03 18.85 -4.58
N ILE A 70 9.80 20.02 -5.19
CA ILE A 70 10.89 20.84 -5.73
C ILE A 70 11.67 21.43 -4.56
N GLU A 71 12.72 20.74 -4.15
CA GLU A 71 13.62 21.14 -3.06
C GLU A 71 15.07 21.11 -3.56
N GLU A 72 15.86 22.05 -3.05
CA GLU A 72 17.29 22.15 -3.31
C GLU A 72 18.05 22.05 -1.99
N ALA A 73 19.09 21.23 -1.96
CA ALA A 73 20.00 21.15 -0.83
C ALA A 73 21.45 21.16 -1.32
N THR A 74 22.36 21.59 -0.46
CA THR A 74 23.78 21.62 -0.78
C THR A 74 24.54 20.72 0.20
N LEU A 75 25.31 19.79 -0.33
CA LEU A 75 26.29 19.04 0.43
C LEU A 75 27.67 19.69 0.29
N THR A 76 28.41 19.71 1.39
CA THR A 76 29.82 20.10 1.39
C THR A 76 30.62 19.05 2.13
N THR A 77 31.94 19.06 2.00
CA THR A 77 32.81 18.18 2.80
C THR A 77 32.64 18.38 4.31
N ALA A 78 32.25 19.59 4.76
CA ALA A 78 31.96 19.90 6.15
C ALA A 78 30.53 19.50 6.59
N ALA A 79 29.57 19.56 5.67
CA ALA A 79 28.18 19.15 5.88
C ALA A 79 27.79 18.09 4.83
N PRO A 80 28.20 16.83 5.04
CA PRO A 80 28.06 15.78 4.04
C PRO A 80 26.66 15.19 3.98
N GLU A 81 25.65 15.77 4.62
CA GLU A 81 24.31 15.21 4.74
C GLU A 81 23.23 16.27 4.44
N ALA A 82 22.23 15.88 3.65
CA ALA A 82 21.05 16.66 3.33
C ALA A 82 19.80 15.81 3.49
N THR A 83 18.72 16.42 3.99
CA THR A 83 17.46 15.74 4.27
C THR A 83 16.31 16.47 3.60
N PHE A 84 15.54 15.71 2.83
CA PHE A 84 14.36 16.16 2.11
C PHE A 84 13.11 15.51 2.72
N HIS A 85 12.01 16.26 2.74
CA HIS A 85 10.78 15.84 3.38
C HIS A 85 9.65 15.73 2.38
N SER A 86 8.68 14.86 2.66
CA SER A 86 7.51 14.63 1.80
C SER A 86 7.86 14.13 0.40
N VAL A 87 8.99 13.43 0.24
CA VAL A 87 9.45 12.95 -1.07
C VAL A 87 8.51 11.89 -1.64
N GLU A 88 8.08 12.06 -2.88
CA GLU A 88 7.20 11.13 -3.59
C GLU A 88 8.01 10.24 -4.53
N LEU A 89 8.38 9.03 -4.09
CA LEU A 89 9.29 8.16 -4.84
C LEU A 89 8.88 7.92 -6.30
N GLY A 90 7.58 7.79 -6.58
CA GLY A 90 7.08 7.49 -7.93
C GLY A 90 7.27 8.61 -8.96
N GLN A 91 7.65 9.83 -8.53
CA GLN A 91 7.85 10.99 -9.42
C GLN A 91 9.16 11.74 -9.14
N ALA A 92 9.87 11.36 -8.08
CA ALA A 92 11.06 12.06 -7.62
C ALA A 92 12.31 11.61 -8.40
N MET A 93 12.90 12.57 -9.11
CA MET A 93 14.21 12.47 -9.74
C MET A 93 15.19 13.31 -8.95
N LEU A 94 16.36 12.75 -8.65
CA LEU A 94 17.47 13.45 -8.01
C LEU A 94 18.49 13.86 -9.07
N SER A 95 18.61 15.15 -9.32
CA SER A 95 19.66 15.74 -10.17
C SER A 95 20.73 16.38 -9.31
N MET A 96 21.98 16.34 -9.79
CA MET A 96 23.12 16.82 -9.00
C MET A 96 24.11 17.57 -9.87
N THR A 97 24.61 18.67 -9.33
CA THR A 97 25.70 19.46 -9.93
C THR A 97 26.81 19.65 -8.91
N ALA A 98 28.04 19.74 -9.40
CA ALA A 98 29.23 19.83 -8.57
C ALA A 98 30.04 21.08 -8.90
N THR A 99 30.50 21.78 -7.87
CA THR A 99 31.46 22.88 -7.97
C THR A 99 32.59 22.71 -6.96
N ASP A 100 33.79 23.19 -7.31
CA ASP A 100 34.94 23.28 -6.41
C ASP A 100 35.47 24.71 -6.45
N ALA A 101 35.39 25.43 -5.32
CA ALA A 101 35.79 26.83 -5.20
C ALA A 101 35.30 27.71 -6.38
N ASP A 102 34.01 27.62 -6.70
CA ASP A 102 33.30 28.30 -7.80
C ASP A 102 33.62 27.82 -9.23
N VAL A 103 34.48 26.82 -9.38
CA VAL A 103 34.73 26.16 -10.67
C VAL A 103 33.69 25.06 -10.88
N PRO A 104 32.90 25.08 -11.97
CA PRO A 104 31.95 24.01 -12.27
C PRO A 104 32.72 22.73 -12.65
N LEU A 105 32.52 21.68 -11.86
CA LEU A 105 33.05 20.34 -12.15
C LEU A 105 32.12 19.55 -13.07
N GLY A 106 30.85 19.96 -13.16
CA GLY A 106 29.87 19.40 -14.07
C GLY A 106 28.61 18.90 -13.39
N ALA A 107 27.86 18.06 -14.11
CA ALA A 107 26.62 17.45 -13.65
C ALA A 107 26.72 15.93 -13.68
N ALA A 108 25.95 15.28 -12.81
CA ALA A 108 25.75 13.85 -12.82
C ALA A 108 24.48 13.48 -13.58
N ASP A 109 24.40 12.21 -13.99
CA ASP A 109 23.16 11.65 -14.50
C ASP A 109 22.06 11.72 -13.43
N SER A 110 20.85 12.10 -13.86
CA SER A 110 19.69 12.13 -12.97
C SER A 110 19.33 10.72 -12.51
N ILE A 111 19.07 10.59 -11.22
CA ILE A 111 18.77 9.33 -10.57
C ILE A 111 17.25 9.21 -10.38
N ASP A 112 16.66 8.14 -10.90
CA ASP A 112 15.27 7.77 -10.64
C ASP A 112 15.14 7.02 -9.32
N LEU A 113 14.57 7.69 -8.31
CA LEU A 113 14.42 7.14 -6.97
C LEU A 113 13.44 5.96 -6.92
N ALA A 114 12.44 5.91 -7.82
CA ALA A 114 11.48 4.80 -7.87
C ALA A 114 12.16 3.48 -8.22
N SER A 115 13.12 3.53 -9.15
CA SER A 115 13.86 2.35 -9.60
C SER A 115 14.83 1.82 -8.55
N MET A 116 15.37 2.72 -7.71
CA MET A 116 16.37 2.39 -6.69
C MET A 116 15.76 1.89 -5.39
N ILE A 117 14.64 2.49 -4.96
CA ILE A 117 14.01 2.20 -3.68
C ILE A 117 12.77 1.36 -3.93
N GLN A 118 12.94 0.04 -3.90
CA GLN A 118 11.82 -0.88 -3.84
C GLN A 118 11.33 -0.95 -2.40
N LEU A 119 10.20 -0.30 -2.16
CA LEU A 119 9.51 -0.45 -0.90
C LEU A 119 9.10 -1.92 -0.74
N ASP A 120 9.45 -2.48 0.41
CA ASP A 120 9.07 -3.81 0.86
C ASP A 120 8.42 -3.65 2.23
N ALA A 121 7.11 -3.41 2.24
CA ALA A 121 6.37 -3.16 3.48
C ALA A 121 6.34 -4.37 4.44
N MET A 122 6.85 -5.54 4.05
CA MET A 122 7.01 -6.68 4.94
C MET A 122 8.28 -6.59 5.80
N ARG A 123 9.29 -5.82 5.37
CA ARG A 123 10.49 -5.56 6.16
C ARG A 123 10.14 -4.77 7.42
N THR A 124 10.77 -5.18 8.52
CA THR A 124 10.64 -4.48 9.81
C THR A 124 11.48 -3.21 9.86
N GLU A 125 12.52 -3.14 9.03
CA GLU A 125 13.42 -2.01 8.95
C GLU A 125 12.71 -0.84 8.29
N GLN A 126 12.65 0.28 9.00
CA GLN A 126 11.97 1.49 8.53
C GLN A 126 12.85 2.33 7.61
N THR A 127 14.07 1.89 7.32
CA THR A 127 15.06 2.68 6.58
C THR A 127 15.68 1.85 5.48
N TYR A 128 15.47 2.28 4.25
CA TYR A 128 16.09 1.74 3.05
C TYR A 128 17.40 2.48 2.85
N VAL A 129 18.51 1.78 2.65
CA VAL A 129 19.82 2.39 2.46
C VAL A 129 20.44 1.81 1.19
N VAL A 130 20.80 2.69 0.26
CA VAL A 130 21.44 2.34 -1.00
C VAL A 130 22.69 3.19 -1.18
N ASN A 131 23.80 2.55 -1.50
CA ASN A 131 25.03 3.25 -1.87
C ASN A 131 25.10 3.32 -3.39
N GLN A 132 25.17 4.52 -3.93
CA GLN A 132 25.24 4.80 -5.35
C GLN A 132 26.55 5.48 -5.68
N ASP A 133 27.28 4.93 -6.64
CA ASP A 133 28.44 5.61 -7.21
C ASP A 133 27.99 6.44 -8.42
N VAL A 134 28.40 7.71 -8.43
CA VAL A 134 27.95 8.67 -9.44
C VAL A 134 29.14 9.42 -10.03
N GLY A 135 29.26 9.35 -11.35
CA GLY A 135 30.27 10.10 -12.10
C GLY A 135 29.75 11.47 -12.51
N PHE A 136 30.61 12.49 -12.41
CA PHE A 136 30.30 13.85 -12.86
C PHE A 136 31.03 14.14 -14.17
N GLN A 137 30.29 14.66 -15.16
CA GLN A 137 30.81 15.04 -16.47
C GLN A 137 30.75 16.55 -16.65
N PRO A 138 31.76 17.19 -17.27
CA PRO A 138 31.79 18.63 -17.45
C PRO A 138 30.71 19.05 -18.46
N GLU A 139 30.14 20.24 -18.24
CA GLU A 139 29.10 20.78 -19.12
C GLU A 139 29.63 20.91 -20.56
N GLY A 140 28.88 20.35 -21.52
CA GLY A 140 29.22 20.39 -22.94
C GLY A 140 30.07 19.22 -23.44
N SER A 141 30.49 18.29 -22.56
CA SER A 141 31.00 17.00 -23.03
C SER A 141 29.84 16.11 -23.49
N SER A 142 29.97 15.48 -24.65
CA SER A 142 29.02 14.44 -25.07
C SER A 142 29.08 13.29 -24.06
N SER A 143 27.94 12.65 -23.76
CA SER A 143 27.75 11.60 -22.73
C SER A 143 28.68 10.37 -22.78
N ALA A 144 29.61 10.32 -23.74
CA ALA A 144 30.64 9.29 -23.87
C ALA A 144 32.00 9.68 -23.23
N GLY A 145 32.11 10.85 -22.59
CA GLY A 145 33.33 11.27 -21.91
C GLY A 145 33.60 10.52 -20.60
N GLU A 146 34.86 10.31 -20.26
CA GLU A 146 35.23 9.84 -18.92
C GLU A 146 34.83 10.88 -17.86
N PRO A 147 34.23 10.45 -16.73
CA PRO A 147 33.85 11.37 -15.67
C PRO A 147 35.08 12.03 -15.03
N VAL A 148 34.96 13.30 -14.65
CA VAL A 148 36.03 14.08 -14.01
C VAL A 148 36.38 13.47 -12.64
N PHE A 149 35.34 13.09 -11.91
CA PHE A 149 35.46 12.47 -10.60
C PHE A 149 34.21 11.61 -10.30
N HIS A 150 34.34 10.74 -9.31
CA HIS A 150 33.26 9.89 -8.78
C HIS A 150 32.92 10.29 -7.35
N ALA A 151 31.63 10.33 -7.04
CA ALA A 151 31.13 10.48 -5.68
C ALA A 151 30.28 9.26 -5.30
N THR A 152 30.60 8.65 -4.17
CA THR A 152 29.78 7.62 -3.55
C THR A 152 28.80 8.28 -2.58
N LEU A 153 27.52 8.20 -2.91
CA LEU A 153 26.42 8.72 -2.13
C LEU A 153 25.70 7.58 -1.42
N GLN A 154 25.41 7.76 -0.14
CA GLN A 154 24.50 6.91 0.62
C GLN A 154 23.14 7.59 0.66
N ILE A 155 22.19 7.01 -0.06
CA ILE A 155 20.81 7.47 -0.11
C ILE A 155 20.02 6.60 0.86
N SER A 156 19.44 7.23 1.88
CA SER A 156 18.56 6.56 2.83
C SER A 156 17.14 7.11 2.76
N PHE A 157 16.15 6.23 2.74
CA PHE A 157 14.74 6.58 2.66
C PHE A 157 13.94 5.96 3.80
N VAL A 158 13.10 6.77 4.42
CA VAL A 158 12.16 6.37 5.47
C VAL A 158 10.75 6.63 4.97
N PRO A 159 9.98 5.59 4.56
CA PRO A 159 8.62 5.77 4.12
C PRO A 159 7.71 6.17 5.27
N SER A 160 6.72 6.99 4.96
CA SER A 160 5.65 7.36 5.86
C SER A 160 4.82 6.14 6.26
N PRO A 161 4.19 6.15 7.46
CA PRO A 161 3.22 5.12 7.84
C PRO A 161 2.06 4.99 6.86
N LYS A 162 1.73 6.06 6.12
CA LYS A 162 0.71 6.08 5.09
C LYS A 162 1.13 5.23 3.89
N ASP A 163 2.29 5.49 3.31
CA ASP A 163 2.83 4.76 2.17
C ASP A 163 3.01 3.27 2.51
N GLN A 164 3.56 2.98 3.70
CA GLN A 164 3.69 1.60 4.21
C GLN A 164 2.32 0.90 4.29
N ARG A 165 1.28 1.61 4.72
CA ARG A 165 -0.07 1.07 4.82
C ARG A 165 -0.70 0.82 3.45
N GLU A 166 -0.54 1.75 2.51
CA GLU A 166 -1.03 1.61 1.14
C GLU A 166 -0.40 0.39 0.47
N GLU A 167 0.91 0.23 0.59
CA GLU A 167 1.61 -0.94 0.04
C GLU A 167 1.18 -2.26 0.71
N LEU A 168 1.01 -2.28 2.05
CA LEU A 168 0.46 -3.46 2.74
C LEU A 168 -0.95 -3.81 2.27
N TYR A 169 -1.78 -2.83 1.92
CA TYR A 169 -3.11 -3.09 1.35
C TYR A 169 -3.01 -3.66 -0.07
N GLU A 170 -2.08 -3.19 -0.90
CA GLU A 170 -1.83 -3.80 -2.20
C GLU A 170 -1.37 -5.25 -2.06
N LEU A 171 -0.42 -5.52 -1.16
CA LEU A 171 0.04 -6.88 -0.85
C LEU A 171 -1.09 -7.75 -0.31
N LEU A 172 -1.96 -7.21 0.56
CA LEU A 172 -3.12 -7.92 1.07
C LEU A 172 -4.09 -8.31 -0.05
N ASN A 173 -4.33 -7.41 -1.00
CA ASN A 173 -5.18 -7.66 -2.16
C ASN A 173 -4.56 -8.72 -3.09
N LYS A 174 -3.25 -8.63 -3.37
CA LYS A 174 -2.50 -9.64 -4.14
C LYS A 174 -2.53 -11.01 -3.45
N ALA A 175 -2.27 -11.08 -2.14
CA ALA A 175 -2.33 -12.33 -1.38
C ALA A 175 -3.76 -12.92 -1.31
N THR A 176 -4.79 -12.07 -1.18
CA THR A 176 -6.20 -12.51 -1.17
C THR A 176 -6.63 -13.07 -2.52
N THR A 177 -6.27 -12.41 -3.62
CA THR A 177 -6.54 -12.92 -4.97
C THR A 177 -5.81 -14.24 -5.23
N LYS A 178 -4.53 -14.35 -4.84
CA LYS A 178 -3.76 -15.59 -4.91
C LYS A 178 -4.40 -16.72 -4.10
N LYS A 179 -4.87 -16.44 -2.88
CA LYS A 179 -5.62 -17.39 -2.05
C LYS A 179 -6.87 -17.88 -2.77
N ASN A 180 -7.67 -16.98 -3.32
CA ASN A 180 -8.92 -17.35 -4.00
C ASN A 180 -8.64 -18.24 -5.22
N GLN A 181 -7.59 -17.95 -5.98
CA GLN A 181 -7.16 -18.81 -7.09
C GLN A 181 -6.72 -20.20 -6.61
N ALA A 182 -5.96 -20.29 -5.52
CA ALA A 182 -5.55 -21.57 -4.93
C ALA A 182 -6.74 -22.39 -4.41
N VAL A 183 -7.74 -21.74 -3.79
CA VAL A 183 -8.98 -22.39 -3.33
C VAL A 183 -9.80 -22.90 -4.53
N GLU A 184 -9.91 -22.14 -5.62
CA GLU A 184 -10.64 -22.61 -6.79
C GLU A 184 -9.93 -23.80 -7.46
N LYS A 185 -8.58 -23.79 -7.54
CA LYS A 185 -7.80 -24.96 -7.97
C LYS A 185 -8.07 -26.18 -7.08
N LEU A 186 -8.08 -25.99 -5.76
CA LEU A 186 -8.40 -27.07 -4.82
C LEU A 186 -9.82 -27.62 -5.06
N ARG A 187 -10.81 -26.75 -5.28
CA ARG A 187 -12.18 -27.15 -5.61
C ARG A 187 -12.25 -27.95 -6.92
N GLN A 188 -11.53 -27.52 -7.95
CA GLN A 188 -11.46 -28.22 -9.23
C GLN A 188 -10.81 -29.61 -9.10
N THR A 189 -9.71 -29.72 -8.35
CA THR A 189 -9.07 -31.03 -8.09
C THR A 189 -9.98 -31.97 -7.30
N ALA A 190 -10.74 -31.46 -6.33
CA ALA A 190 -11.73 -32.24 -5.58
C ALA A 190 -12.88 -32.74 -6.47
N LEU A 191 -13.39 -31.89 -7.36
CA LEU A 191 -14.42 -32.28 -8.33
C LEU A 191 -13.91 -33.34 -9.33
N ALA A 192 -12.67 -33.22 -9.80
CA ALA A 192 -12.04 -34.19 -10.68
C ALA A 192 -11.84 -35.55 -10.00
N ALA A 193 -11.38 -35.54 -8.74
CA ALA A 193 -11.23 -36.75 -7.93
C ALA A 193 -12.57 -37.45 -7.67
N SER A 194 -13.64 -36.68 -7.41
CA SER A 194 -14.99 -37.23 -7.22
C SER A 194 -15.55 -37.89 -8.49
N ARG A 195 -15.21 -37.40 -9.68
CA ARG A 195 -15.67 -37.99 -10.97
C ARG A 195 -14.95 -39.28 -11.34
N GLN A 196 -13.78 -39.55 -10.76
CA GLN A 196 -12.98 -40.73 -11.08
C GLN A 196 -13.18 -41.90 -10.13
N GLN A 197 -14.03 -41.76 -9.11
CA GLN A 197 -14.54 -42.96 -8.44
C GLN A 197 -15.41 -43.71 -9.46
N PRO A 198 -14.98 -44.89 -9.96
CA PRO A 198 -15.87 -45.70 -10.77
C PRO A 198 -17.09 -46.00 -9.90
N SER A 199 -18.28 -45.87 -10.49
CA SER A 199 -19.50 -46.43 -9.93
C SER A 199 -19.32 -47.95 -9.81
N SER A 200 -18.63 -48.37 -8.77
CA SER A 200 -18.56 -49.76 -8.36
C SER A 200 -20.01 -50.14 -8.11
N ALA A 201 -20.46 -51.07 -8.94
CA ALA A 201 -21.84 -51.44 -9.16
C ALA A 201 -22.72 -51.31 -7.91
N VAL A 202 -23.79 -50.52 -8.04
CA VAL A 202 -24.98 -50.64 -7.19
C VAL A 202 -25.53 -52.05 -7.41
N THR A 203 -25.05 -53.01 -6.64
CA THR A 203 -25.83 -54.20 -6.31
C THR A 203 -27.10 -53.70 -5.64
N THR A 204 -28.20 -53.91 -6.34
CA THR A 204 -29.58 -53.64 -5.94
C THR A 204 -29.97 -54.43 -4.68
N SER A 205 -29.48 -54.01 -3.51
CA SER A 205 -30.03 -54.49 -2.24
C SER A 205 -31.34 -53.74 -1.97
N LYS A 206 -32.44 -54.48 -2.09
CA LYS A 206 -33.82 -54.07 -1.80
C LYS A 206 -33.91 -53.26 -0.48
N PRO A 207 -34.67 -52.16 -0.44
CA PRO A 207 -34.95 -51.46 0.81
C PRO A 207 -35.85 -52.35 1.69
N ALA A 208 -35.28 -52.89 2.76
CA ALA A 208 -35.96 -53.77 3.72
C ALA A 208 -36.69 -53.01 4.84
N VAL A 209 -37.17 -51.78 4.60
CA VAL A 209 -37.93 -51.03 5.60
C VAL A 209 -39.10 -50.30 4.95
N LYS A 210 -40.31 -50.62 5.45
CA LYS A 210 -41.61 -50.11 4.97
C LYS A 210 -41.65 -48.56 4.96
N PRO A 211 -41.96 -47.92 3.83
CA PRO A 211 -42.31 -46.51 3.79
C PRO A 211 -43.74 -46.35 4.33
N GLY A 212 -43.88 -46.25 5.66
CA GLY A 212 -45.21 -46.23 6.28
C GLY A 212 -45.30 -45.75 7.72
N PHE A 213 -44.24 -45.13 8.27
CA PHE A 213 -44.23 -44.61 9.64
C PHE A 213 -44.08 -43.08 9.71
N LEU A 214 -44.49 -42.38 8.64
CA LEU A 214 -44.61 -40.93 8.59
C LEU A 214 -46.07 -40.58 8.31
N ASN A 215 -46.82 -40.31 9.38
CA ASN A 215 -47.84 -39.27 9.44
C ASN A 215 -48.34 -39.15 10.89
N LYS A 216 -47.52 -38.53 11.74
CA LYS A 216 -48.02 -37.85 12.93
C LYS A 216 -47.73 -36.37 12.74
N SER A 217 -48.73 -35.67 12.21
CA SER A 217 -48.83 -34.23 12.14
C SER A 217 -48.80 -33.65 13.55
N GLY A 218 -47.59 -33.38 14.05
CA GLY A 218 -47.37 -32.50 15.19
C GLY A 218 -47.35 -31.07 14.69
N ALA A 219 -48.34 -30.30 15.11
CA ALA A 219 -48.45 -28.87 14.86
C ALA A 219 -47.24 -28.10 15.43
N GLY A 220 -46.81 -27.06 14.70
CA GLY A 220 -46.20 -25.87 15.29
C GLY A 220 -44.68 -25.79 15.28
N GLY A 221 -44.12 -25.27 14.18
CA GLY A 221 -42.77 -24.68 14.16
C GLY A 221 -41.91 -25.17 13.01
N LYS A 222 -41.99 -24.51 11.86
CA LYS A 222 -40.98 -24.69 10.79
C LYS A 222 -39.60 -24.35 11.38
N PRO A 223 -38.56 -25.20 11.23
CA PRO A 223 -37.22 -24.84 11.65
C PRO A 223 -36.76 -23.67 10.77
N LYS A 224 -36.63 -22.48 11.37
CA LYS A 224 -36.04 -21.30 10.69
C LYS A 224 -34.65 -21.68 10.25
N THR A 225 -34.42 -21.77 8.95
CA THR A 225 -33.08 -22.00 8.43
C THR A 225 -32.19 -20.79 8.75
N ALA A 226 -30.88 -20.97 8.85
CA ALA A 226 -29.95 -19.86 9.06
C ALA A 226 -30.16 -18.75 7.99
N LEU A 227 -30.52 -19.14 6.77
CA LEU A 227 -30.90 -18.23 5.69
C LEU A 227 -32.17 -17.41 6.00
N ASP A 228 -33.21 -18.01 6.59
CA ASP A 228 -34.41 -17.26 6.99
C ASP A 228 -34.10 -16.21 8.06
N SER A 229 -33.14 -16.49 8.95
CA SER A 229 -32.70 -15.52 9.96
C SER A 229 -31.89 -14.36 9.38
N VAL A 230 -31.12 -14.62 8.31
CA VAL A 230 -30.34 -13.60 7.59
C VAL A 230 -31.26 -12.76 6.71
N LEU A 231 -32.21 -13.38 6.00
CA LEU A 231 -33.22 -12.65 5.23
C LEU A 231 -34.11 -11.78 6.14
N ALA A 232 -34.52 -12.29 7.30
CA ALA A 232 -35.30 -11.49 8.25
C ALA A 232 -34.51 -10.28 8.79
N LYS A 233 -33.19 -10.43 9.01
CA LYS A 233 -32.32 -9.30 9.37
C LYS A 233 -32.12 -8.34 8.19
N TRP A 234 -31.95 -8.86 6.98
CA TRP A 234 -31.83 -8.04 5.77
C TRP A 234 -33.09 -7.19 5.53
N ASP A 235 -34.28 -7.78 5.64
CA ASP A 235 -35.54 -7.05 5.50
C ASP A 235 -35.75 -6.00 6.60
N ALA A 236 -35.25 -6.26 7.81
CA ALA A 236 -35.30 -5.29 8.90
C ALA A 236 -34.39 -4.07 8.66
N TYR A 237 -33.19 -4.25 8.10
CA TYR A 237 -32.20 -3.18 7.93
C TYR A 237 -32.21 -2.50 6.57
N LEU A 238 -32.53 -3.24 5.49
CA LEU A 238 -32.45 -2.77 4.10
C LEU A 238 -33.77 -2.91 3.33
N GLY A 239 -34.80 -3.52 3.95
CA GLY A 239 -36.10 -3.73 3.31
C GLY A 239 -36.89 -2.43 3.07
N PRO A 240 -38.02 -2.49 2.33
CA PRO A 240 -38.83 -1.33 1.97
C PRO A 240 -39.41 -0.56 3.18
N LYS A 241 -39.54 -1.23 4.33
CA LYS A 241 -40.00 -0.65 5.60
C LYS A 241 -38.86 -0.39 6.60
N SER A 242 -37.60 -0.51 6.16
CA SER A 242 -36.45 -0.33 7.06
C SER A 242 -36.33 1.10 7.55
N PHE A 243 -35.87 1.24 8.79
CA PHE A 243 -35.58 2.53 9.40
C PHE A 243 -34.56 3.32 8.59
N VAL A 244 -33.57 2.66 7.99
CA VAL A 244 -32.53 3.30 7.16
C VAL A 244 -33.15 4.02 5.95
N ARG A 245 -34.09 3.39 5.24
CA ARG A 245 -34.77 4.04 4.10
C ARG A 245 -35.72 5.16 4.53
N GLN A 246 -36.37 5.04 5.68
CA GLN A 246 -37.24 6.09 6.21
C GLN A 246 -36.44 7.29 6.77
N ALA A 247 -35.30 7.03 7.39
CA ALA A 247 -34.43 8.04 7.97
C ALA A 247 -33.51 8.72 6.94
N PHE A 248 -33.19 8.06 5.82
CA PHE A 248 -32.33 8.59 4.77
C PHE A 248 -32.78 9.96 4.19
N PRO A 249 -34.05 10.17 3.81
CA PRO A 249 -34.49 11.48 3.32
C PRO A 249 -34.40 12.58 4.39
N ILE A 250 -34.62 12.24 5.66
CA ILE A 250 -34.50 13.17 6.79
C ILE A 250 -33.02 13.53 6.99
N ALA A 251 -32.15 12.51 7.10
CA ALA A 251 -30.71 12.69 7.26
C ALA A 251 -30.08 13.47 6.10
N LYS A 252 -30.53 13.22 4.86
CA LYS A 252 -30.07 13.96 3.67
C LYS A 252 -30.33 15.47 3.81
N ASN A 253 -31.51 15.86 4.29
CA ASN A 253 -31.84 17.28 4.48
C ASN A 253 -30.98 17.91 5.58
N TYR A 254 -30.68 17.19 6.66
CA TYR A 254 -29.78 17.67 7.71
C TYR A 254 -28.33 17.82 7.20
N VAL A 255 -27.81 16.85 6.45
CA VAL A 255 -26.46 16.94 5.88
C VAL A 255 -26.34 18.15 4.95
N ILE A 256 -27.34 18.40 4.11
CA ILE A 256 -27.38 19.59 3.24
C ILE A 256 -27.43 20.88 4.08
N PHE A 257 -28.25 20.91 5.13
CA PHE A 257 -28.37 22.06 6.01
C PHE A 257 -27.05 22.38 6.75
N PHE A 258 -26.40 21.38 7.33
CA PHE A 258 -25.12 21.56 8.02
C PHE A 258 -23.98 21.90 7.07
N ALA A 259 -23.95 21.31 5.87
CA ALA A 259 -22.98 21.68 4.84
C ALA A 259 -23.16 23.14 4.40
N ALA A 260 -24.41 23.60 4.22
CA ALA A 260 -24.69 25.00 3.91
C ALA A 260 -24.26 25.93 5.06
N MET A 261 -24.58 25.60 6.32
CA MET A 261 -24.12 26.36 7.48
C MET A 261 -22.60 26.47 7.54
N ALA A 262 -21.87 25.38 7.30
CA ALA A 262 -20.41 25.38 7.31
C ALA A 262 -19.83 26.32 6.23
N ILE A 263 -20.42 26.30 5.02
CA ILE A 263 -20.02 27.21 3.94
C ILE A 263 -20.30 28.67 4.30
N PHE A 264 -21.46 28.96 4.90
CA PHE A 264 -21.81 30.33 5.32
C PHE A 264 -20.93 30.83 6.47
N HIS A 265 -20.57 29.98 7.42
CA HIS A 265 -19.67 30.36 8.51
C HIS A 265 -18.27 30.68 7.99
N TYR A 266 -17.75 29.86 7.06
CA TYR A 266 -16.43 30.07 6.48
C TYR A 266 -16.33 31.34 5.63
N LYS A 267 -17.39 31.69 4.89
CA LYS A 267 -17.42 32.95 4.14
C LYS A 267 -17.76 34.18 4.98
N GLY A 268 -18.44 34.01 6.11
CA GLY A 268 -18.74 35.08 7.05
C GLY A 268 -17.46 35.75 7.58
N ASP A 269 -16.45 34.95 7.93
CA ASP A 269 -15.16 35.44 8.44
C ASP A 269 -14.35 36.19 7.36
N MET A 270 -14.55 35.88 6.07
CA MET A 270 -13.92 36.62 4.97
C MET A 270 -14.63 37.93 4.62
N LEU A 271 -15.88 38.11 5.05
CA LEU A 271 -16.70 39.29 4.78
C LEU A 271 -16.81 40.23 5.98
N SER A 272 -16.34 39.82 7.16
CA SER A 272 -16.25 40.73 8.31
C SER A 272 -15.20 41.81 8.04
N LEU A 273 -15.61 43.06 8.05
CA LEU A 273 -14.70 44.21 7.98
C LEU A 273 -13.68 44.11 9.12
N PRO A 274 -12.40 44.47 8.87
CA PRO A 274 -11.41 44.51 9.93
C PRO A 274 -11.88 45.45 11.06
N PRO A 275 -11.59 45.12 12.33
CA PRO A 275 -12.04 45.92 13.45
C PRO A 275 -11.56 47.38 13.31
N PRO A 276 -12.40 48.37 13.63
CA PRO A 276 -12.03 49.78 13.51
C PRO A 276 -10.86 50.10 14.45
N VAL A 277 -9.83 50.75 13.90
CA VAL A 277 -8.63 51.22 14.59
C VAL A 277 -8.90 52.55 15.30
#